data_AF-A0A143G2V1-F1
#
_entry.id   AF-A0A143G2V1-F1
#
_cell.length_a   1.000
_cell.length_b   1.000
_cell.length_c   1.000
_cell.angle_alpha   90.00
_cell.angle_beta   90.00
_cell.angle_gamma   90.00
#
_symmetry.space_group_name_H-M   'P 1'
#
loop_
_entity.id
_entity.type
_entity.pdbx_description
1 polymer ?
#
loop_
_entity_poly.entity_id
_entity_poly.type
_entity_poly.pdbx_seq_one_letter_code
_entity_poly.pdbx_strand_id
1 'polypeptide(L)'
;MAELRNQVLNRSVTTLSKSQGPSIQMDPDDHKKTSSHGHNRNAGKDYGADVKSLIDAGDMRKAMAKEIQDVSYVATQLHLKTSIQSNLQVDAIHHCFFGN
;
A
#
# COMPACT_ATOMS: atom_id res chain seq x y z
N MET A 1 -38.81 15.28 -2.97
CA MET A 1 -38.22 14.46 -1.89
C MET A 1 -36.88 13.92 -2.36
N ALA A 2 -35.82 14.44 -1.72
CA ALA A 2 -34.45 13.93 -1.63
C ALA A 2 -33.64 13.71 -2.92
N GLU A 3 -32.96 14.79 -3.28
CA GLU A 3 -31.73 14.88 -4.07
C GLU A 3 -30.59 14.11 -3.36
N LEU A 4 -30.15 12.96 -3.89
CA LEU A 4 -29.02 12.18 -3.35
C LEU A 4 -28.39 11.29 -4.43
N ARG A 5 -27.95 11.88 -5.55
CA ARG A 5 -27.28 11.12 -6.64
C ARG A 5 -26.03 11.77 -7.21
N ASN A 6 -25.31 12.57 -6.44
CA ASN A 6 -23.99 13.04 -6.85
C ASN A 6 -23.04 13.14 -5.65
N GLN A 7 -22.44 12.00 -5.29
CA GLN A 7 -21.13 11.99 -4.64
C GLN A 7 -20.17 11.15 -5.49
N VAL A 8 -20.01 11.55 -6.76
CA VAL A 8 -18.73 11.33 -7.42
C VAL A 8 -17.79 12.33 -6.77
N LEU A 9 -16.86 11.83 -5.96
CA LEU A 9 -15.86 12.62 -5.22
C LEU A 9 -15.09 13.52 -6.19
N ASN A 10 -15.55 14.77 -6.29
CA ASN A 10 -14.94 15.79 -7.13
C ASN A 10 -13.67 16.28 -6.41
N ARG A 11 -12.51 16.22 -7.07
CA ARG A 11 -11.24 16.81 -6.54
C ARG A 11 -11.37 18.30 -6.22
N SER A 12 -12.42 18.94 -6.72
CA SER A 12 -12.72 20.36 -6.55
C SER A 12 -13.31 20.76 -5.19
N VAL A 13 -13.74 19.83 -4.33
CA VAL A 13 -14.35 20.19 -3.02
C VAL A 13 -13.35 20.23 -1.87
N THR A 14 -12.09 19.82 -2.10
CA THR A 14 -11.04 19.88 -1.09
C THR A 14 -9.96 20.86 -1.54
N THR A 15 -9.52 21.74 -0.65
CA THR A 15 -8.38 22.64 -0.88
C THR A 15 -7.03 21.95 -0.65
N LEU A 16 -7.06 20.64 -0.38
CA LEU A 16 -5.89 19.86 -0.03
C LEU A 16 -5.16 19.45 -1.30
N SER A 17 -3.85 19.64 -1.30
CA SER A 17 -3.00 19.10 -2.36
C SER A 17 -3.06 17.57 -2.36
N LYS A 18 -2.71 16.94 -3.48
CA LYS A 18 -2.80 15.47 -3.65
C LYS A 18 -2.03 14.70 -2.55
N SER A 19 -0.93 15.25 -2.06
CA SER A 19 -0.11 14.69 -0.97
C SER A 19 -0.72 14.89 0.42
N GLN A 20 -1.71 15.76 0.56
CA GLN A 20 -2.40 16.08 1.83
C GLN A 20 -3.82 15.52 1.88
N GLY A 21 -4.25 14.79 0.86
CA GLY A 21 -5.55 14.13 0.84
C GLY A 21 -5.64 12.99 1.86
N PRO A 22 -6.86 12.56 2.23
CA PRO A 22 -7.12 11.51 3.23
C PRO A 22 -6.74 10.09 2.78
N SER A 23 -5.85 9.96 1.79
CA SER A 23 -5.37 8.68 1.28
C SER A 23 -4.17 8.19 2.08
N ILE A 24 -3.98 6.88 2.13
CA ILE A 24 -2.77 6.28 2.68
C ILE A 24 -1.60 6.68 1.77
N GLN A 25 -0.72 7.54 2.28
CA GLN A 25 0.44 8.02 1.53
C GLN A 25 1.55 6.96 1.58
N MET A 26 2.16 6.68 0.43
CA MET A 26 3.26 5.74 0.28
C MET A 26 4.14 6.19 -0.89
N ASP A 27 5.43 5.85 -0.86
CA ASP A 27 6.31 6.07 -2.01
C ASP A 27 5.76 5.36 -3.25
N PRO A 28 5.79 5.96 -4.46
CA PRO A 28 5.27 5.35 -5.68
C PRO A 28 5.87 3.98 -6.01
N ASP A 29 7.15 3.74 -5.70
CA ASP A 29 7.80 2.46 -5.99
C ASP A 29 7.42 1.38 -4.99
N ASP A 30 7.06 1.77 -3.77
CA ASP A 30 6.54 0.88 -2.75
C ASP A 30 5.06 0.58 -2.96
N HIS A 31 4.29 1.57 -3.40
CA HIS A 31 2.90 1.42 -3.79
C HIS A 31 2.72 0.40 -4.92
N LYS A 32 3.68 0.27 -5.84
CA LYS A 32 3.64 -0.76 -6.90
C LYS A 32 3.70 -2.19 -6.37
N LYS A 33 4.16 -2.38 -5.13
CA LYS A 33 4.34 -3.69 -4.49
C LYS A 33 3.11 -4.13 -3.69
N THR A 34 2.13 -3.25 -3.47
CA THR A 34 0.89 -3.61 -2.79
C THR A 34 0.04 -4.51 -3.67
N SER A 35 -0.65 -5.47 -3.07
CA SER A 35 -1.49 -6.44 -3.76
C SER A 35 -2.65 -5.75 -4.50
N SER A 36 -3.17 -4.67 -3.92
CA SER A 36 -4.21 -3.80 -4.50
C SER A 36 -3.78 -3.04 -5.75
N HIS A 37 -2.48 -3.05 -6.11
CA HIS A 37 -2.00 -2.36 -7.29
C HIS A 37 -2.46 -3.03 -8.59
N GLY A 38 -3.14 -2.28 -9.46
CA GLY A 38 -3.78 -2.80 -10.68
C GLY A 38 -2.85 -3.46 -11.70
N HIS A 39 -1.53 -3.35 -11.54
CA HIS A 39 -0.54 -4.04 -12.39
C HIS A 39 -0.25 -5.49 -11.96
N ASN A 40 -0.76 -5.95 -10.81
CA ASN A 40 -0.57 -7.33 -10.31
C ASN A 40 -1.44 -8.38 -11.03
N ARG A 41 -1.98 -8.04 -12.21
CA ARG A 41 -2.76 -8.94 -13.09
C ARG A 41 -3.83 -9.73 -12.33
N ASN A 42 -3.71 -11.05 -12.28
CA ASN A 42 -4.72 -11.92 -11.67
C ASN A 42 -4.74 -11.78 -10.15
N ALA A 43 -3.57 -11.68 -9.50
CA ALA A 43 -3.50 -11.51 -8.05
C ALA A 43 -4.19 -10.21 -7.58
N GLY A 44 -4.04 -9.12 -8.34
CA GLY A 44 -4.75 -7.87 -8.06
C GLY A 44 -6.26 -7.96 -8.28
N LYS A 45 -6.71 -8.76 -9.26
CA LYS A 45 -8.14 -9.02 -9.50
C LYS A 45 -8.77 -9.84 -8.37
N ASP A 46 -8.10 -10.89 -7.93
CA ASP A 46 -8.58 -11.74 -6.83
C ASP A 46 -8.63 -10.95 -5.52
N TYR A 47 -7.60 -10.14 -5.24
CA TYR A 47 -7.60 -9.22 -4.12
C TYR A 47 -8.77 -8.23 -4.18
N GLY A 48 -9.01 -7.63 -5.35
CA GLY A 48 -10.15 -6.73 -5.56
C GLY A 48 -11.51 -7.42 -5.41
N ALA A 49 -11.64 -8.68 -5.84
CA ALA A 49 -12.85 -9.47 -5.67
C ALA A 49 -13.14 -9.77 -4.19
N ASP A 50 -12.10 -10.09 -3.41
CA ASP A 50 -12.22 -10.29 -1.96
C ASP A 50 -12.71 -9.02 -1.25
N VAL A 51 -12.08 -7.87 -1.56
CA VAL A 51 -12.47 -6.58 -0.98
C VAL A 51 -13.89 -6.22 -1.39
N LYS A 52 -14.24 -6.45 -2.67
CA LYS A 52 -15.61 -6.24 -3.17
C LYS A 52 -16.63 -7.11 -2.43
N SER A 53 -16.32 -8.38 -2.17
CA SER A 53 -17.19 -9.30 -1.42
C SER A 53 -17.46 -8.79 0.00
N LEU A 54 -16.43 -8.27 0.69
CA LEU A 54 -16.58 -7.67 2.02
C LEU A 54 -17.45 -6.41 2.00
N ILE A 55 -17.28 -5.55 0.98
CA ILE A 55 -18.11 -4.35 0.79
C ILE A 55 -19.56 -4.72 0.49
N ASP A 56 -19.78 -5.66 -0.43
CA ASP A 56 -21.12 -6.13 -0.82
C ASP A 56 -21.85 -6.77 0.39
N ALA A 57 -21.12 -7.44 1.29
CA ALA A 57 -21.62 -8.00 2.53
C ALA A 57 -21.86 -6.94 3.64
N GLY A 58 -21.50 -5.67 3.41
CA GLY A 58 -21.63 -4.58 4.38
C GLY A 58 -20.55 -4.56 5.46
N ASP A 59 -19.52 -5.41 5.35
CA ASP A 59 -18.44 -5.51 6.34
C ASP A 59 -17.30 -4.52 6.04
N MET A 60 -17.64 -3.24 6.11
CA MET A 60 -16.75 -2.13 5.78
C MET A 60 -15.49 -2.10 6.68
N ARG A 61 -15.61 -2.58 7.93
CA ARG A 61 -14.46 -2.65 8.85
C ARG A 61 -13.43 -3.67 8.37
N LYS A 62 -13.86 -4.87 7.96
CA LYS A 62 -12.94 -5.88 7.43
C LYS A 62 -12.36 -5.47 6.09
N ALA A 63 -13.15 -4.83 5.23
CA ALA A 63 -12.65 -4.29 3.95
C ALA A 63 -11.51 -3.29 4.19
N MET A 64 -11.69 -2.30 5.07
CA MET A 64 -10.62 -1.35 5.42
C MET A 64 -9.42 -2.03 6.08
N ALA A 65 -9.64 -2.96 7.01
CA ALA A 65 -8.55 -3.67 7.67
C ALA A 65 -7.66 -4.44 6.68
N LYS A 66 -8.27 -5.07 5.66
CA LYS A 66 -7.53 -5.81 4.62
C LYS A 66 -6.62 -4.89 3.80
N GLU A 67 -7.09 -3.70 3.44
CA GLU A 67 -6.30 -2.69 2.72
C GLU A 67 -5.14 -2.17 3.59
N ILE A 68 -5.40 -1.85 4.86
CA ILE A 68 -4.36 -1.39 5.80
C ILE A 68 -3.29 -2.47 6.02
N GLN A 69 -3.72 -3.74 6.12
CA GLN A 69 -2.81 -4.86 6.32
C GLN A 69 -1.87 -5.06 5.12
N ASP A 70 -2.38 -4.95 3.89
CA ASP A 70 -1.57 -5.09 2.66
C ASP A 70 -0.47 -4.01 2.60
N VAL A 71 -0.83 -2.76 2.86
CA VAL A 71 0.13 -1.65 2.96
C VAL A 71 1.16 -1.89 4.06
N SER A 72 0.72 -2.32 5.24
CA SER A 72 1.60 -2.56 6.39
C SER A 72 2.58 -3.71 6.13
N TYR A 73 2.13 -4.75 5.44
CA TYR A 73 2.97 -5.86 5.03
C TYR A 73 4.08 -5.38 4.09
N VAL A 74 3.72 -4.63 3.05
CA VAL A 74 4.71 -4.08 2.10
C VAL A 74 5.72 -3.18 2.81
N ALA A 75 5.26 -2.26 3.66
CA ALA A 75 6.13 -1.39 4.44
C ALA A 75 7.13 -2.18 5.31
N THR A 76 6.66 -3.24 5.96
CA THR A 76 7.51 -4.13 6.77
C THR A 76 8.54 -4.86 5.92
N GLN A 77 8.13 -5.42 4.77
CA GLN A 77 9.02 -6.13 3.86
C GLN A 77 10.14 -5.22 3.32
N LEU A 78 9.84 -3.94 3.12
CA LEU A 78 10.82 -2.96 2.67
C LEU A 78 11.81 -2.59 3.78
N HIS A 79 11.30 -2.35 4.99
CA HIS A 79 12.15 -2.08 6.15
C HIS A 79 13.12 -3.26 6.42
N LEU A 80 12.63 -4.49 6.31
CA LEU A 80 13.45 -5.70 6.43
C LEU A 80 14.51 -5.79 5.32
N LYS A 81 14.16 -5.47 4.07
CA LYS A 81 15.14 -5.45 2.97
C LYS A 81 16.26 -4.44 3.20
N THR A 82 15.93 -3.23 3.64
CA THR A 82 16.93 -2.20 3.95
C THR A 82 17.86 -2.65 5.08
N SER A 83 17.32 -3.30 6.12
CA SER A 83 18.11 -3.81 7.25
C SER A 83 19.04 -4.98 6.87
N ILE A 84 18.60 -5.90 6.02
CA ILE A 84 19.45 -7.00 5.55
C ILE A 84 20.55 -6.48 4.63
N GLN A 85 20.24 -5.52 3.75
CA GLN A 85 21.24 -4.92 2.86
C GLN A 85 22.32 -4.15 3.63
N SER A 86 21.96 -3.39 4.67
CA SER A 86 22.96 -2.72 5.51
C SER A 86 23.87 -3.70 6.24
N ASN A 87 23.32 -4.82 6.72
CA ASN A 87 24.08 -5.85 7.43
C ASN A 87 25.01 -6.64 6.50
N LEU A 88 24.56 -7.01 5.31
CA LEU A 88 25.41 -7.66 4.32
C LEU A 88 26.55 -6.73 3.84
N GLN A 89 26.30 -5.42 3.81
CA GLN A 89 27.30 -4.44 3.38
C GLN A 89 28.40 -4.23 4.42
N VAL A 90 28.07 -4.21 5.73
CA VAL A 90 29.12 -4.17 6.77
C VAL A 90 29.95 -5.45 6.80
N ASP A 91 29.36 -6.62 6.55
CA ASP A 91 30.09 -7.89 6.48
C ASP A 91 31.04 -7.93 5.26
N ALA A 92 30.57 -7.46 4.10
CA ALA A 92 31.40 -7.34 2.90
C ALA A 92 32.54 -6.32 3.09
N ILE A 93 32.27 -5.19 3.75
CA ILE A 93 33.30 -4.18 4.05
C ILE A 93 34.32 -4.71 5.05
N HIS A 94 33.88 -5.42 6.10
CA HIS A 94 34.79 -6.03 7.08
C HIS A 94 35.71 -7.06 6.43
N HIS A 95 35.19 -7.87 5.51
CA HIS A 95 35.99 -8.86 4.77
C HIS A 95 36.94 -8.24 3.73
N CYS A 96 36.64 -7.03 3.23
CA CYS A 96 37.52 -6.27 2.32
C CYS A 96 38.57 -5.40 3.03
N PHE A 97 38.31 -4.90 4.24
CA PHE A 97 39.24 -4.02 4.97
C PHE A 97 40.07 -4.71 6.06
N PHE A 98 39.60 -5.84 6.60
CA PHE A 98 40.28 -6.61 7.65
C PHE A 98 40.53 -8.08 7.28
N GLY A 99 40.51 -8.40 5.99
CA GLY A 99 40.95 -9.71 5.50
C GLY A 99 42.43 -9.93 5.79
N ASN A 100 42.73 -10.98 6.56
CA ASN A 100 44.05 -11.64 6.63
C ASN A 100 44.50 -12.11 5.26
#